data_AF-A0A850LGJ4-F1
#
_entry.id   AF-A0A850LGJ4-F1
#
_cell.length_a   1.000
_cell.length_b   1.000
_cell.length_c   1.000
_cell.angle_alpha   90.00
_cell.angle_beta   90.00
_cell.angle_gamma   90.00
#
_symmetry.space_group_name_H-M   'P 1'
#
loop_
_entity.id
_entity.type
_entity.pdbx_description
1 polymer ?
#
loop_
_entity_poly.entity_id
_entity_poly.type
_entity_poly.pdbx_seq_one_letter_code
_entity_poly.pdbx_strand_id
1 'polypeptide(L)'
;MIEGFAAACSEPGETLRRPDPGTWQCWVDLPADMTAAAILQHDGTLKALPQLVVQLQIAQQADGQFRATLQDYLNVPQTSGAALRIQGNAPGAQEARNGLLRDMGGHIIGE
;
A
#
# COMPACT_ATOMS: atom_id res chain seq x y z
N MET A 1 17.11 -1.60 -2.58
CA MET A 1 15.80 -1.66 -1.87
C MET A 1 14.87 -0.53 -2.30
N ILE A 2 15.20 0.75 -2.08
CA ILE A 2 14.35 1.88 -2.51
C ILE A 2 14.11 1.87 -4.02
N GLU A 3 15.17 1.73 -4.82
CA GLU A 3 15.06 1.66 -6.28
C GLU A 3 14.21 0.46 -6.73
N GLY A 4 14.35 -0.69 -6.06
CA GLY A 4 13.53 -1.88 -6.33
C GLY A 4 12.05 -1.66 -6.00
N PHE A 5 11.75 -1.00 -4.88
CA PHE A 5 10.38 -0.62 -4.51
C PHE A 5 9.78 0.39 -5.49
N ALA A 6 10.57 1.37 -5.93
CA ALA A 6 10.14 2.37 -6.89
C ALA A 6 9.89 1.75 -8.28
N ALA A 7 10.76 0.83 -8.72
CA ALA A 7 10.59 0.09 -9.97
C ALA A 7 9.36 -0.82 -9.93
N ALA A 8 9.12 -1.50 -8.81
CA ALA A 8 7.95 -2.35 -8.62
C ALA A 8 6.63 -1.57 -8.39
N CYS A 9 6.69 -0.22 -8.40
CA CYS A 9 5.52 0.66 -8.34
C CYS A 9 5.47 1.54 -9.59
N SER A 10 5.39 0.91 -10.75
CA SER A 10 5.45 1.60 -12.05
C SER A 10 4.46 1.08 -13.09
N GLU A 11 3.57 0.16 -12.69
CA GLU A 11 2.54 -0.38 -13.57
C GLU A 11 1.34 0.60 -13.71
N PRO A 12 0.52 0.45 -14.77
CA PRO A 12 -0.70 1.23 -14.91
C PRO A 12 -1.64 1.07 -13.71
N GLY A 13 -2.15 2.19 -13.19
CA GLY A 13 -2.98 2.20 -11.97
C GLY A 13 -2.16 2.24 -10.68
N GLU A 14 -0.83 2.33 -10.76
CA GLU A 14 0.04 2.54 -9.62
C GLU A 14 0.57 3.97 -9.56
N THR A 15 0.81 4.47 -8.35
CA THR A 15 1.41 5.79 -8.14
C THR A 15 2.37 5.74 -6.97
N LEU A 16 3.65 5.99 -7.26
CA LEU A 16 4.67 6.15 -6.24
C LEU A 16 4.55 7.53 -5.57
N ARG A 17 4.49 7.56 -4.24
CA ARG A 17 4.47 8.76 -3.42
C ARG A 17 5.54 8.69 -2.33
N ARG A 18 6.05 9.85 -1.94
CA ARG A 18 7.02 10.01 -0.85
C ARG A 18 6.51 11.06 0.14
N PRO A 19 5.66 10.66 1.11
CA PRO A 19 5.03 11.61 2.03
C PRO A 19 6.03 12.29 2.99
N ASP A 20 7.13 11.61 3.33
CA ASP A 20 8.14 12.10 4.26
C ASP A 20 9.53 11.45 4.03
N PRO A 21 10.61 12.00 4.62
CA PRO A 21 11.92 11.41 4.54
C PRO A 21 11.96 10.01 5.20
N GLY A 22 12.20 8.98 4.40
CA GLY A 22 12.29 7.61 4.87
C GLY A 22 11.03 6.78 4.59
N THR A 23 9.93 7.40 4.15
CA THR A 23 8.71 6.69 3.77
C THR A 23 8.45 6.76 2.29
N TRP A 24 8.23 5.60 1.69
CA TRP A 24 7.80 5.43 0.31
C TRP A 24 6.47 4.69 0.29
N GLN A 25 5.57 5.11 -0.59
CA GLN A 25 4.25 4.51 -0.72
C GLN A 25 3.97 4.20 -2.18
N CYS A 26 3.56 2.97 -2.46
CA CYS A 26 2.92 2.62 -3.72
C CYS A 26 1.41 2.64 -3.52
N TRP A 27 0.71 3.48 -4.27
CA TRP A 27 -0.74 3.60 -4.26
C TRP A 27 -1.28 2.86 -5.47
N VAL A 28 -2.06 1.81 -5.25
CA VAL A 28 -2.54 0.90 -6.29
C VAL A 28 -4.05 1.02 -6.39
N ASP A 29 -4.53 1.29 -7.60
CA ASP A 29 -5.95 1.27 -7.91
C ASP A 29 -6.52 -0.14 -7.74
N LEU A 30 -7.73 -0.22 -7.18
CA LEU A 30 -8.39 -1.50 -6.99
C LEU A 30 -9.22 -1.87 -8.21
N PRO A 31 -9.44 -3.17 -8.46
CA PRO A 31 -10.49 -3.63 -9.35
C PRO A 31 -11.85 -2.98 -9.01
N ALA A 32 -12.72 -2.83 -10.01
CA ALA A 32 -13.96 -2.07 -9.88
C ALA A 32 -14.93 -2.68 -8.84
N ASP A 33 -14.98 -4.01 -8.75
CA ASP A 33 -15.78 -4.75 -7.76
C ASP A 33 -15.25 -4.54 -6.34
N MET A 34 -13.94 -4.59 -6.13
CA MET A 34 -13.31 -4.30 -4.83
C MET A 34 -13.47 -2.83 -4.43
N THR A 35 -13.33 -1.91 -5.39
CA THR A 35 -13.60 -0.48 -5.21
C THR A 35 -15.03 -0.25 -4.71
N ALA A 36 -16.01 -0.83 -5.41
CA ALA A 36 -17.43 -0.71 -5.03
C ALA A 36 -17.70 -1.33 -3.66
N ALA A 37 -17.15 -2.51 -3.38
CA ALA A 37 -17.27 -3.17 -2.09
C ALA A 37 -16.71 -2.31 -0.95
N ALA A 38 -15.51 -1.75 -1.11
CA ALA A 38 -14.87 -0.88 -0.12
C ALA A 38 -15.68 0.39 0.15
N ILE A 39 -16.25 1.01 -0.89
CA ILE A 39 -17.11 2.18 -0.75
C ILE A 39 -18.38 1.83 0.03
N LEU A 40 -19.05 0.73 -0.33
CA LEU A 40 -20.32 0.34 0.29
C LEU A 40 -20.16 -0.17 1.73
N GLN A 41 -19.09 -0.88 2.04
CA GLN A 41 -18.86 -1.48 3.36
C GLN A 41 -18.34 -0.48 4.40
N HIS A 42 -17.75 0.62 3.95
CA HIS A 42 -17.07 1.58 4.80
C HIS A 42 -17.50 3.03 4.55
N ASP A 43 -18.72 3.22 4.03
CA ASP A 43 -19.34 4.52 3.76
C ASP A 43 -18.41 5.49 3.01
N GLY A 44 -17.65 4.95 2.06
CA GLY A 44 -16.69 5.69 1.25
C GLY A 44 -17.36 6.67 0.29
N THR A 45 -16.54 7.43 -0.45
CA THR A 45 -17.03 8.38 -1.44
C THR A 45 -16.65 7.98 -2.87
N LEU A 46 -17.47 8.40 -3.84
CA LEU A 46 -17.17 8.29 -5.27
C LEU A 46 -16.31 9.44 -5.80
N LYS A 47 -16.09 10.50 -5.00
CA LYS A 47 -15.27 11.66 -5.41
C LYS A 47 -13.78 11.35 -5.48
N ALA A 48 -13.32 10.37 -4.70
CA ALA A 48 -11.96 9.85 -4.69
C ALA A 48 -12.05 8.36 -4.37
N LEU A 49 -11.44 7.52 -5.20
CA LEU A 49 -11.60 6.07 -5.08
C LEU A 49 -10.69 5.49 -3.98
N PRO A 50 -11.12 4.40 -3.33
CA PRO A 50 -10.25 3.61 -2.48
C PRO A 50 -9.05 3.07 -3.24
N GLN A 51 -7.90 3.02 -2.57
CA GLN A 51 -6.64 2.51 -3.13
C GLN A 51 -5.96 1.63 -2.08
N LEU A 52 -5.32 0.55 -2.53
CA LEU A 52 -4.37 -0.17 -1.70
C LEU A 52 -3.11 0.68 -1.58
N VAL A 53 -2.59 0.82 -0.36
CA VAL A 53 -1.32 1.50 -0.13
C VAL A 53 -0.33 0.51 0.45
N VAL A 54 0.76 0.28 -0.27
CA VAL A 54 1.91 -0.45 0.25
C VAL A 54 2.94 0.58 0.68
N GLN A 55 3.34 0.56 1.93
CA GLN A 55 4.24 1.52 2.54
C GLN A 55 5.55 0.84 2.96
N LEU A 56 6.66 1.32 2.40
CA LEU A 56 8.02 1.02 2.85
C LEU A 56 8.52 2.16 3.72
N GLN A 57 8.87 1.86 4.96
CA GLN A 57 9.50 2.82 5.86
C GLN A 57 10.88 2.36 6.27
N ILE A 58 11.87 3.25 6.10
CA ILE A 58 13.26 3.01 6.43
C ILE A 58 13.65 3.99 7.53
N ALA A 59 14.01 3.45 8.69
CA ALA A 59 14.42 4.23 9.84
C ALA A 59 15.76 3.72 10.39
N GLN A 60 16.68 4.65 10.67
CA GLN A 60 17.89 4.33 11.41
C GLN A 60 17.52 4.02 12.87
N GLN A 61 18.07 2.94 13.39
CA GLN A 61 17.88 2.47 14.75
C GLN A 61 18.97 3.05 15.66
N ALA A 62 18.78 2.96 16.98
CA ALA A 62 19.72 3.50 17.97
C ALA A 62 21.10 2.81 17.94
N ASP A 63 21.17 1.58 17.44
CA ASP A 63 22.41 0.81 17.23
C ASP A 63 23.14 1.16 15.92
N GLY A 64 22.64 2.17 15.18
CA GLY A 64 23.20 2.60 13.90
C GLY A 64 22.76 1.77 12.70
N GLN A 65 22.02 0.67 12.89
CA GLN A 65 21.49 -0.15 11.80
C GLN A 65 20.26 0.50 11.16
N PHE A 66 19.91 0.09 9.93
CA PHE A 66 18.67 0.51 9.28
C PHE A 66 17.63 -0.59 9.38
N ARG A 67 16.42 -0.24 9.80
CA ARG A 67 15.25 -1.11 9.76
C ARG A 67 14.36 -0.70 8.60
N ALA A 68 14.03 -1.67 7.74
CA ALA A 68 12.99 -1.53 6.73
C ALA A 68 11.72 -2.22 7.23
N THR A 69 10.61 -1.48 7.24
CA THR A 69 9.29 -1.98 7.62
C THR A 69 8.38 -1.86 6.41
N LEU A 70 7.79 -2.98 5.98
CA LEU A 70 6.77 -3.01 4.94
C LEU A 70 5.39 -3.19 5.58
N GLN A 71 4.45 -2.35 5.20
CA GLN A 71 3.07 -2.37 5.67
C GLN A 71 2.15 -2.24 4.46
N ASP A 72 0.95 -2.79 4.52
CA ASP A 72 -0.11 -2.40 3.60
C ASP A 72 -1.36 -1.97 4.37
N TYR A 73 -2.19 -1.20 3.70
CA TYR A 73 -3.53 -0.87 4.16
C TYR A 73 -4.40 -0.46 2.98
N LEU A 74 -5.69 -0.73 3.09
CA LEU A 74 -6.68 -0.13 2.21
C LEU A 74 -6.99 1.28 2.70
N ASN A 75 -6.80 2.27 1.84
CA ASN A 75 -7.18 3.66 2.10
C ASN A 75 -8.56 3.93 1.48
N VAL A 76 -9.58 4.15 2.30
CA VAL A 76 -10.95 4.44 1.86
C VAL A 76 -11.27 5.92 2.12
N PRO A 77 -11.26 6.80 1.10
CA PRO A 77 -11.68 8.19 1.26
C PRO A 77 -13.12 8.29 1.75
N GLN A 78 -13.35 9.16 2.73
CA GLN A 78 -14.65 9.38 3.36
C GLN A 78 -15.29 10.66 2.81
N THR A 79 -16.62 10.76 2.91
CA THR A 79 -17.35 11.96 2.47
C THR A 79 -16.96 13.20 3.29
N SER A 80 -16.59 13.01 4.56
CA SER A 80 -16.03 14.05 5.42
C SER A 80 -14.97 13.46 6.34
N GLY A 81 -14.02 14.29 6.78
CA GLY A 81 -12.93 13.87 7.66
C GLY A 81 -11.76 13.17 6.93
N ALA A 82 -10.95 12.45 7.70
CA ALA A 82 -9.79 11.74 7.19
C ALA A 82 -10.19 10.42 6.51
N ALA A 83 -9.37 9.94 5.57
CA ALA A 83 -9.57 8.63 4.97
C ALA A 83 -9.46 7.52 6.03
N LEU A 84 -10.31 6.51 5.93
CA LEU A 84 -10.25 5.33 6.76
C LEU A 84 -9.12 4.42 6.28
N ARG A 85 -8.23 4.01 7.19
CA ARG A 85 -7.13 3.07 6.90
C ARG A 85 -7.47 1.71 7.50
N ILE A 86 -7.65 0.71 6.64
CA ILE A 86 -8.00 -0.65 7.03
C ILE A 86 -6.76 -1.52 6.87
N GLN A 87 -6.24 -2.04 7.98
CA GLN A 87 -5.05 -2.88 7.99
C GLN A 87 -5.38 -4.36 7.77
N GLY A 88 -4.54 -5.05 7.01
CA GLY A 88 -4.24 -6.46 7.25
C GLY A 88 -5.37 -7.48 7.06
N ASN A 89 -6.33 -7.26 6.16
CA ASN A 89 -7.22 -8.27 5.54
C ASN A 89 -8.13 -7.63 4.48
N ALA A 90 -7.65 -6.62 3.74
CA ALA A 90 -8.43 -6.07 2.66
C ALA A 90 -8.45 -7.05 1.47
N PRO A 91 -9.59 -7.25 0.79
CA PRO A 91 -9.64 -8.08 -0.42
C PRO A 91 -8.58 -7.64 -1.43
N GLY A 92 -7.80 -8.57 -1.98
CA GLY A 92 -6.73 -8.28 -2.95
C GLY A 92 -5.41 -7.79 -2.37
N ALA A 93 -5.36 -7.45 -1.07
CA ALA A 93 -4.15 -6.93 -0.43
C ALA A 93 -3.04 -7.98 -0.35
N GLN A 94 -3.39 -9.24 -0.09
CA GLN A 94 -2.40 -10.32 -0.03
C GLN A 94 -1.80 -10.61 -1.40
N GLU A 95 -2.60 -10.64 -2.47
CA GLU A 95 -2.12 -10.84 -3.82
C GLU A 95 -1.20 -9.71 -4.28
N ALA A 96 -1.59 -8.45 -4.04
CA ALA A 96 -0.79 -7.28 -4.39
C ALA A 96 0.51 -7.20 -3.58
N ARG A 97 0.45 -7.46 -2.27
CA ARG A 97 1.64 -7.55 -1.40
C ARG A 97 2.59 -8.66 -1.89
N ASN A 98 2.06 -9.82 -2.23
CA ASN A 98 2.84 -10.96 -2.71
C ASN A 98 3.41 -10.72 -4.12
N GLY A 99 2.74 -9.95 -4.97
CA GLY A 99 3.28 -9.48 -6.25
C GLY A 99 4.50 -8.59 -6.02
N LEU A 100 4.31 -7.51 -5.25
CA LEU A 100 5.39 -6.56 -4.94
C LEU A 100 6.62 -7.22 -4.30
N LEU A 101 6.41 -8.13 -3.34
CA LEU A 101 7.51 -8.84 -2.67
C LEU A 101 8.32 -9.70 -3.65
N ARG A 102 7.66 -10.35 -4.62
CA ARG A 102 8.33 -11.15 -5.65
C ARG A 102 9.13 -10.27 -6.60
N ASP A 103 8.57 -9.15 -7.04
CA ASP A 103 9.25 -8.22 -7.97
C ASP A 103 10.45 -7.53 -7.31
N MET A 104 10.42 -7.36 -5.99
CA MET A 104 11.56 -6.93 -5.19
C MET A 104 12.63 -8.01 -4.97
N GLY A 105 12.47 -9.21 -5.53
CA GLY A 105 13.39 -10.34 -5.36
C GLY A 105 13.29 -11.03 -4.00
N GLY A 106 12.19 -10.84 -3.27
CA GLY A 106 11.90 -11.49 -2.00
C GLY A 106 11.32 -12.90 -2.19
N HIS A 107 11.56 -13.77 -1.21
CA HIS A 107 10.90 -15.08 -1.09
C HIS A 107 9.99 -15.08 0.13
N ILE A 108 8.73 -15.49 -0.06
CA ILE A 108 7.76 -15.63 1.05
C ILE A 108 8.15 -16.86 1.87
N ILE A 109 8.27 -16.70 3.20
CA ILE A 109 8.55 -17.80 4.13
C ILE A 109 7.30 -18.00 4.99
N GLY A 110 6.59 -19.12 4.76
CA GLY A 110 5.45 -19.58 5.55
C GLY A 110 4.09 -19.24 4.93
N GLU A 111 3.39 -20.27 4.47
CA GLU A 111 1.93 -20.34 4.41
C GLU A 111 1.41 -21.05 5.67
#